data_AF-W7KI70-F1
#
_entry.id   AF-W7KI70-F1
#
_cell.length_a   1.000
_cell.length_b   1.000
_cell.length_c   1.000
_cell.angle_alpha   90.00
_cell.angle_beta   90.00
_cell.angle_gamma   90.00
#
_symmetry.space_group_name_H-M   'P 1'
#
loop_
_entity.id
_entity.type
_entity.pdbx_description
1 polymer ?
#
loop_
_entity_poly.entity_id
_entity_poly.type
_entity_poly.pdbx_seq_one_letter_code
_entity_poly.pdbx_strand_id
1 'polypeptide(L)'
;MIKRYSIDNKRVFLILDKGILYADTEIVTRKLKGKSKIDYVNVNVDFKYGKIVRVVICNGLYSFICNAIAKVEKISDENVEDAYRELLKELNKLA
;
A
#
# COMPACT_ATOMS: atom_id res chain seq x y z
N MET A 1 -15.11 -9.90 5.95
CA MET A 1 -15.91 -8.77 5.43
C MET A 1 -14.98 -7.79 4.73
N ILE A 2 -15.32 -7.35 3.53
CA ILE A 2 -14.52 -6.38 2.76
C ILE A 2 -15.20 -5.01 2.82
N LYS A 3 -14.51 -4.02 3.38
CA LYS A 3 -14.92 -2.62 3.32
C LYS A 3 -14.11 -1.88 2.26
N ARG A 4 -14.75 -0.91 1.60
CA ARG A 4 -14.18 -0.15 0.49
C ARG A 4 -14.28 1.33 0.80
N TYR A 5 -13.19 2.05 0.57
CA TYR A 5 -13.09 3.49 0.79
C TYR A 5 -12.48 4.15 -0.45
N SER A 6 -12.84 5.40 -0.66
CA SER A 6 -12.20 6.29 -1.63
C SER A 6 -11.53 7.42 -0.86
N ILE A 7 -10.21 7.40 -0.77
CA ILE A 7 -9.41 8.38 -0.03
C ILE A 7 -8.47 9.03 -1.03
N ASP A 8 -8.52 10.36 -1.18
CA ASP A 8 -7.72 11.11 -2.17
C ASP A 8 -7.84 10.55 -3.61
N ASN A 9 -9.05 10.14 -4.02
CA ASN A 9 -9.35 9.46 -5.28
C ASN A 9 -8.63 8.11 -5.49
N LYS A 10 -8.07 7.52 -4.42
CA LYS A 10 -7.50 6.18 -4.41
C LYS A 10 -8.42 5.20 -3.72
N ARG A 11 -8.48 3.98 -4.27
CA ARG A 11 -9.26 2.91 -3.67
C ARG A 11 -8.46 2.25 -2.55
N VAL A 12 -9.08 2.18 -1.39
CA VAL A 12 -8.54 1.51 -0.22
C VAL A 12 -9.52 0.43 0.21
N PHE A 13 -9.02 -0.79 0.38
CA PHE A 13 -9.82 -1.95 0.77
C PHE A 13 -9.31 -2.48 2.10
N LEU A 14 -10.23 -2.69 3.03
CA LEU A 14 -9.97 -3.33 4.30
C LEU A 14 -10.67 -4.69 4.35
N ILE A 15 -9.89 -5.75 4.42
CA ILE A 15 -10.36 -7.13 4.51
C ILE A 15 -10.24 -7.55 5.98
N LEU A 16 -11.29 -7.27 6.75
CA LEU A 16 -11.28 -7.34 8.21
C LEU A 16 -11.02 -8.76 8.76
N ASP A 17 -11.57 -9.78 8.10
CA ASP A 17 -11.39 -11.19 8.48
C ASP A 17 -9.95 -11.67 8.34
N LYS A 18 -9.13 -10.96 7.55
CA LYS A 18 -7.72 -11.30 7.31
C LYS A 18 -6.75 -10.29 7.91
N GLY A 19 -7.25 -9.19 8.47
CA GLY A 19 -6.41 -8.06 8.87
C GLY A 19 -5.53 -7.57 7.71
N ILE A 20 -6.12 -7.36 6.53
CA ILE A 20 -5.39 -6.90 5.34
C ILE A 20 -5.91 -5.54 4.90
N LEU A 21 -4.98 -4.61 4.67
CA LEU A 21 -5.21 -3.34 3.99
C LEU A 21 -4.58 -3.43 2.59
N TYR A 22 -5.37 -3.19 1.56
CA TYR A 22 -4.91 -3.00 0.20
C TYR A 22 -5.15 -1.56 -0.21
N ALA A 23 -4.15 -0.89 -0.75
CA ALA A 23 -4.25 0.51 -1.15
C ALA A 23 -3.73 0.74 -2.58
N ASP A 24 -4.51 1.47 -3.38
CA ASP A 24 -4.04 2.10 -4.61
C ASP A 24 -3.10 3.26 -4.26
N THR A 25 -1.97 3.36 -4.95
CA THR A 25 -0.95 4.41 -4.75
C THR A 25 -0.39 4.87 -6.10
N GLU A 26 0.29 6.02 -6.13
CA GLU A 26 0.97 6.54 -7.33
C GLU A 26 2.33 7.14 -6.95
N ILE A 27 3.14 6.37 -6.21
CA ILE A 27 4.43 6.85 -5.72
C ILE A 27 5.51 6.49 -6.75
N VAL A 28 6.13 7.50 -7.34
CA VAL A 28 7.30 7.32 -8.22
C VAL A 28 8.43 6.69 -7.41
N THR A 29 9.01 5.59 -7.89
CA THR A 29 10.15 4.94 -7.25
C THR A 29 11.35 4.88 -8.18
N ARG A 30 12.53 5.13 -7.61
CA ARG A 30 13.82 4.97 -8.29
C ARG A 30 14.64 3.83 -7.69
N LYS A 31 14.35 3.46 -6.44
CA LYS A 31 15.05 2.41 -5.69
C LYS A 31 14.50 1.03 -6.01
N LEU A 32 13.18 0.90 -6.14
CA LEU A 32 12.53 -0.36 -6.48
C LEU A 32 12.35 -0.44 -8.00
N LYS A 33 13.22 -1.22 -8.65
CA LYS A 33 13.11 -1.48 -10.09
C LYS A 33 12.52 -2.86 -10.31
N GLY A 34 11.43 -2.90 -11.06
CA GLY A 34 10.93 -4.15 -11.59
C GLY A 34 11.66 -4.58 -12.86
N LYS A 35 11.56 -5.88 -13.18
CA LYS A 35 12.06 -6.48 -14.42
C LYS A 35 10.95 -6.66 -15.46
N SER A 36 9.69 -6.63 -15.03
CA SER A 36 8.50 -6.90 -15.82
C SER A 36 7.61 -5.66 -15.89
N LYS A 37 6.57 -5.64 -16.74
CA LYS A 37 5.60 -4.53 -16.76
C LYS A 37 4.91 -4.33 -15.40
N ILE A 38 4.67 -5.43 -14.69
CA ILE A 38 4.12 -5.44 -13.33
C ILE A 38 4.96 -6.43 -12.52
N ASP A 39 5.49 -6.00 -11.39
CA ASP A 39 6.21 -6.87 -10.45
C ASP A 39 5.63 -6.78 -9.04
N TYR A 40 5.57 -7.93 -8.38
CA TYR A 40 5.14 -8.04 -7.00
C TYR A 40 6.36 -8.22 -6.11
N VAL A 41 6.70 -7.19 -5.34
CA VAL A 41 7.90 -7.18 -4.50
C VAL A 41 7.49 -7.40 -3.06
N ASN A 42 8.01 -8.47 -2.44
CA ASN A 42 7.85 -8.67 -1.00
C ASN A 42 8.69 -7.62 -0.27
N VAL A 43 8.07 -6.93 0.69
CA VAL A 43 8.73 -5.92 1.51
C VAL A 43 8.43 -6.23 2.98
N ASN A 44 9.20 -5.64 3.88
CA ASN A 44 9.02 -5.80 5.31
C ASN A 44 9.22 -4.43 5.97
N VAL A 45 8.20 -3.59 5.87
CA VAL A 45 8.25 -2.20 6.36
C VAL A 45 7.18 -2.04 7.44
N ASP A 46 7.64 -1.76 8.67
CA ASP A 46 6.76 -1.47 9.79
C ASP A 46 6.12 -0.07 9.61
N PHE A 47 4.85 0.05 10.00
CA PHE A 47 4.16 1.34 10.08
C PHE A 47 3.19 1.32 11.27
N LYS A 48 2.62 2.47 11.64
CA LYS A 48 1.81 2.65 12.86
C LYS A 48 0.69 1.60 13.05
N TYR A 49 0.10 1.10 11.97
CA TYR A 49 -1.05 0.19 12.02
C TYR A 49 -0.72 -1.28 11.70
N GLY A 50 0.56 -1.61 11.49
CA GLY A 50 1.00 -2.97 11.22
C GLY A 50 2.25 -3.00 10.34
N LYS A 51 2.19 -3.77 9.25
CA LYS A 51 3.35 -4.03 8.39
C LYS A 51 2.98 -4.09 6.92
N ILE A 52 3.67 -3.33 6.09
CA ILE A 52 3.61 -3.46 4.63
C ILE A 52 4.41 -4.70 4.26
N VAL A 53 3.74 -5.67 3.63
CA VAL A 53 4.30 -6.99 3.30
C VAL A 53 4.59 -7.16 1.82
N ARG A 54 3.92 -6.38 0.97
CA ARG A 54 4.08 -6.46 -0.48
C ARG A 54 3.73 -5.12 -1.13
N VAL A 55 4.49 -4.77 -2.16
CA VAL A 55 4.17 -3.67 -3.06
C VAL A 55 4.08 -4.19 -4.49
N VAL A 56 3.24 -3.54 -5.29
CA VAL A 56 3.15 -3.79 -6.73
C VAL A 56 3.85 -2.64 -7.43
N ILE A 57 4.86 -2.97 -8.22
CA ILE A 57 5.61 -2.03 -9.04
C ILE A 57 5.06 -2.10 -10.45
N CYS A 58 4.58 -0.97 -10.95
CA CYS A 58 4.15 -0.80 -12.33
C CYS A 58 5.27 -0.08 -13.10
N ASN A 59 5.80 -0.73 -14.15
CA ASN A 59 6.89 -0.21 -14.95
C ASN A 59 6.37 0.29 -16.31
N GLY A 60 6.69 1.55 -16.63
CA GLY A 60 6.46 2.19 -17.93
C GLY A 60 7.65 3.08 -18.27
N LEU A 61 7.39 4.33 -18.65
CA LEU A 61 8.46 5.34 -18.80
C LEU A 61 9.16 5.62 -17.45
N TYR A 62 8.39 5.56 -16.36
CA TYR A 62 8.87 5.59 -14.98
C TYR A 62 8.32 4.39 -14.21
N SER A 63 9.00 4.01 -13.13
CA SER A 63 8.53 2.99 -12.20
C SER A 63 7.72 3.63 -11.08
N PHE A 64 6.58 3.04 -10.75
CA PHE A 64 5.71 3.50 -9.67
C PHE A 64 5.33 2.34 -8.75
N ILE A 65 5.24 2.62 -7.45
CA ILE A 65 4.48 1.78 -6.54
C ILE A 65 3.00 2.08 -6.82
N CYS A 66 2.33 1.17 -7.53
CA CYS A 66 0.93 1.33 -7.91
C CYS A 66 -0.03 0.76 -6.86
N ASN A 67 0.43 -0.22 -6.09
CA ASN A 67 -0.34 -0.77 -4.97
C ASN A 67 0.55 -1.17 -3.81
N ALA A 68 -0.04 -1.19 -2.62
CA ALA A 68 0.56 -1.77 -1.43
C ALA A 68 -0.42 -2.66 -0.68
N ILE A 69 0.14 -3.71 -0.07
CA ILE A 69 -0.58 -4.66 0.77
C ILE A 69 0.08 -4.66 2.14
N ALA A 70 -0.71 -4.38 3.16
CA ALA A 70 -0.28 -4.39 4.54
C ALA A 70 -1.10 -5.38 5.38
N LYS A 71 -0.43 -6.04 6.32
CA LYS A 71 -1.08 -6.73 7.45
C LYS A 71 -1.32 -5.72 8.55
N VAL A 72 -2.54 -5.70 9.10
CA VAL A 72 -3.01 -4.71 10.04
C VAL A 72 -3.74 -5.38 11.20
N GLU A 73 -3.54 -4.86 12.41
CA GLU A 73 -4.07 -5.51 13.62
C GLU A 73 -5.34 -4.82 14.16
N LYS A 74 -5.44 -3.49 14.04
CA LYS A 74 -6.55 -2.69 14.63
C LYS A 74 -6.92 -1.49 13.76
N ILE A 75 -7.47 -1.75 12.58
CA ILE A 75 -8.06 -0.70 11.72
C ILE A 75 -9.58 -0.80 11.77
N SER A 76 -10.22 0.36 11.92
CA SER A 76 -11.67 0.57 11.86
C SER A 76 -12.00 1.64 10.81
N ASP A 77 -13.29 1.93 10.62
CA ASP A 77 -13.74 2.96 9.70
C ASP A 77 -13.24 4.35 10.10
N GLU A 78 -13.03 4.58 11.40
CA GLU A 78 -12.64 5.87 11.97
C GLU A 78 -11.17 6.22 11.73
N ASN A 79 -10.32 5.22 11.50
CA ASN A 79 -8.86 5.41 11.40
C ASN A 79 -8.25 4.91 10.08
N VAL A 80 -9.06 4.43 9.15
CA VAL A 80 -8.59 3.92 7.85
C VAL A 80 -7.88 4.99 7.03
N GLU A 81 -8.33 6.24 7.12
CA GLU A 81 -7.70 7.37 6.44
C GLU A 81 -6.30 7.66 7.01
N ASP A 82 -6.16 7.72 8.34
CA ASP A 82 -4.86 7.91 8.99
C ASP A 82 -3.91 6.74 8.68
N ALA A 83 -4.44 5.51 8.68
CA ALA A 83 -3.66 4.33 8.32
C ALA A 83 -3.17 4.37 6.87
N TYR A 84 -3.99 4.84 5.93
CA TYR A 84 -3.59 5.05 4.55
C TYR A 84 -2.51 6.14 4.42
N ARG A 85 -2.67 7.28 5.10
CA ARG A 85 -1.68 8.37 5.09
C ARG A 85 -0.33 7.94 5.68
N GLU A 86 -0.32 7.20 6.79
CA GLU A 86 0.91 6.66 7.37
C GLU A 86 1.55 5.59 6.47
N LEU A 87 0.75 4.75 5.80
CA LEU A 87 1.26 3.81 4.80
C LEU A 87 1.95 4.56 3.64
N LEU A 88 1.34 5.62 3.09
CA LEU A 88 1.95 6.42 2.02
C LEU A 88 3.28 7.04 2.45
N LYS A 89 3.37 7.53 3.69
CA LYS A 89 4.60 8.10 4.26
C LYS A 89 5.73 7.08 4.28
N GLU A 90 5.47 5.85 4.72
CA GLU A 90 6.49 4.79 4.72
C GLU A 90 6.87 4.34 3.30
N LEU A 91 5.91 4.24 2.38
CA LEU A 91 6.19 3.94 0.98
C LEU A 91 7.07 5.00 0.30
N ASN A 92 6.87 6.29 0.60
CA ASN A 92 7.70 7.37 0.06
C ASN A 92 9.17 7.26 0.51
N LYS A 93 9.44 6.75 1.71
CA LYS A 93 10.82 6.50 2.17
C LYS A 93 11.46 5.34 1.41
N LEU A 94 10.66 4.31 1.11
CA LEU A 94 11.09 3.11 0.39
C LEU A 94 11.34 3.37 -1.10
N ALA A 95 10.59 4.30 -1.69
CA ALA A 95 10.61 4.63 -3.12
C ALA A 95 11.96 5.13 -3.64
#